data_AF-A0A662WBA6-F1
#
_entry.id   AF-A0A662WBA6-F1
#
_cell.length_a   1.000
_cell.length_b   1.000
_cell.length_c   1.000
_cell.angle_alpha   90.00
_cell.angle_beta   90.00
_cell.angle_gamma   90.00
#
_symmetry.space_group_name_H-M   'P 1'
#
loop_
_entity.id
_entity.type
_entity.pdbx_description
1 polymer ?
#
loop_
_entity_poly.entity_id
_entity_poly.type
_entity_poly.pdbx_seq_one_letter_code
_entity_poly.pdbx_strand_id
1 'polypeptide(L)'
;MKYLVGEGFKAVVISTAYKQFLEVSALPGVEAIYGTDFLPEKYLLPEEEKNMLLEAVGEVESLDEIELDVRKGEVKKGRKSIDWLNEFFWKKLARMKAGKIIEDMKVMGGKKKKEVVESYNPENVVAIGDSISDFEMLEYAKKRGIAVSFNGNEFAVNHSNLAVISETAFAIAAVVVAYGREGVTGVNNLVEGDFKIVEEIADKLKGTEFYWVFPENTEELIVKSKQMRRRVRGEAGKLG
;
A
#
# COMPACT_ATOMS: atom_id res chain seq x y z
N MET A 1 1.98 -16.85 2.53
CA MET A 1 3.35 -16.80 3.10
C MET A 1 4.00 -18.17 3.19
N LYS A 2 3.51 -19.11 4.01
CA LYS A 2 4.12 -20.46 4.12
C LYS A 2 4.39 -21.15 2.78
N TYR A 3 3.44 -21.08 1.84
CA TYR A 3 3.60 -21.59 0.48
C TYR A 3 4.80 -20.94 -0.24
N LEU A 4 4.87 -19.60 -0.28
CA LEU A 4 6.00 -18.87 -0.87
C LEU A 4 7.36 -19.23 -0.25
N VAL A 5 7.40 -19.43 1.07
CA VAL A 5 8.62 -19.83 1.77
C VAL A 5 9.02 -21.27 1.39
N GLY A 6 8.06 -22.18 1.28
CA GLY A 6 8.29 -23.55 0.80
C GLY A 6 8.79 -23.58 -0.65
N GLU A 7 8.36 -22.60 -1.45
CA GLU A 7 8.78 -22.36 -2.83
C GLU A 7 10.15 -21.66 -2.95
N GLY A 8 10.82 -21.39 -1.82
CA GLY A 8 12.15 -20.78 -1.78
C GLY A 8 12.17 -19.26 -1.92
N PHE A 9 11.00 -18.60 -1.94
CA PHE A 9 10.92 -17.15 -1.97
C PHE A 9 11.05 -16.54 -0.57
N LYS A 10 11.71 -15.38 -0.53
CA LYS A 10 11.83 -14.57 0.68
C LYS A 10 11.02 -13.29 0.53
N ALA A 11 10.14 -13.03 1.50
CA ALA A 11 9.30 -11.85 1.47
C ALA A 11 9.92 -10.71 2.27
N VAL A 12 9.88 -9.50 1.71
CA VAL A 12 10.20 -8.25 2.41
C VAL A 12 8.90 -7.47 2.57
N VAL A 13 8.53 -7.12 3.81
CA VAL A 13 7.32 -6.35 4.10
C VAL A 13 7.67 -4.88 4.29
N ILE A 14 7.04 -4.00 3.52
CA ILE A 14 7.27 -2.56 3.57
C ILE A 14 5.93 -1.85 3.74
N SER A 15 5.69 -1.25 4.91
CA SER A 15 4.39 -0.71 5.29
C SER A 15 4.48 0.68 5.92
N THR A 16 3.42 1.46 5.76
CA THR A 16 3.24 2.75 6.46
C THR A 16 2.95 2.55 7.94
N ALA A 17 2.49 1.36 8.35
CA ALA A 17 2.18 1.02 9.73
C ALA A 17 3.43 1.02 10.63
N TYR A 18 3.22 1.14 11.94
CA TYR A 18 4.30 1.13 12.91
C TYR A 18 5.06 -0.19 12.91
N LYS A 19 6.38 -0.11 13.04
CA LYS A 19 7.26 -1.29 13.05
C LYS A 19 6.86 -2.31 14.13
N GLN A 20 6.49 -1.85 15.32
CA GLN A 20 6.07 -2.70 16.44
C GLN A 20 4.80 -3.50 16.11
N PHE A 21 3.86 -2.89 15.39
CA PHE A 21 2.67 -3.60 14.91
C PHE A 21 3.04 -4.66 13.87
N LEU A 22 3.98 -4.36 12.97
CA LEU A 22 4.45 -5.32 11.97
C LEU A 22 5.20 -6.49 12.59
N GLU A 23 6.01 -6.26 13.63
CA GLU A 23 6.76 -7.31 14.33
C GLU A 23 5.85 -8.39 14.93
N VAL A 24 4.64 -8.02 15.36
CA VAL A 24 3.66 -8.98 15.92
C VAL A 24 2.68 -9.52 14.88
N SER A 25 2.43 -8.80 13.79
CA SER A 25 1.43 -9.18 12.76
C SER A 25 2.05 -9.86 11.53
N ALA A 26 3.34 -9.67 11.28
CA ALA A 26 4.01 -10.31 10.16
C ALA A 26 4.07 -11.83 10.37
N LEU A 27 3.70 -12.56 9.30
CA LEU A 27 3.69 -14.01 9.34
C LEU A 27 5.12 -14.57 9.40
N PRO A 28 5.31 -15.76 10.00
CA PRO A 28 6.57 -16.48 9.93
C PRO A 28 7.06 -16.64 8.48
N GLY A 29 8.35 -16.40 8.26
CA GLY A 29 9.02 -16.53 6.96
C GLY A 29 9.19 -15.23 6.16
N VAL A 30 8.84 -14.08 6.74
CA VAL A 30 9.28 -12.78 6.24
C VAL A 30 10.77 -12.59 6.56
N GLU A 31 11.58 -12.20 5.58
CA GLU A 31 13.02 -11.97 5.72
C GLU A 31 13.32 -10.63 6.39
N ALA A 32 12.58 -9.59 6.03
CA ALA A 32 12.76 -8.25 6.59
C ALA A 32 11.44 -7.47 6.64
N ILE A 33 11.36 -6.58 7.63
CA ILE A 33 10.20 -5.71 7.88
C ILE A 33 10.68 -4.27 7.96
N TYR A 34 10.04 -3.40 7.19
CA TYR A 34 10.23 -1.96 7.19
C TYR A 34 8.89 -1.29 7.49
N GLY A 35 8.83 -0.55 8.58
CA GLY A 35 7.64 0.15 9.07
C GLY A 35 7.99 1.55 9.57
N THR A 36 6.97 2.37 9.81
CA THR A 36 7.18 3.68 10.43
C THR A 36 7.77 3.51 11.82
N ASP A 37 8.92 4.15 12.04
CA ASP A 37 9.60 4.12 13.34
C ASP A 37 9.01 5.19 14.25
N PHE A 38 8.43 4.77 15.36
CA PHE A 38 7.80 5.65 16.34
C PHE A 38 7.86 5.03 17.74
N LEU A 39 8.52 5.72 18.68
CA LEU A 39 8.61 5.33 20.08
C LEU A 39 7.90 6.39 20.94
N PRO A 40 6.60 6.23 21.26
CA PRO A 40 5.81 7.25 21.95
C PRO A 40 6.37 7.60 23.34
N GLU A 41 6.99 6.64 24.03
CA GLU A 41 7.54 6.79 25.38
C GLU A 41 8.69 7.81 25.46
N LYS A 42 9.31 8.15 24.32
CA LYS A 42 10.33 9.20 24.22
C LYS A 42 9.75 10.60 24.47
N TYR A 43 8.44 10.79 24.29
CA TYR A 43 7.82 12.12 24.26
C TYR A 43 6.99 12.38 25.51
N LEU A 44 7.51 13.27 26.37
CA LEU A 44 6.77 13.79 27.52
C LEU A 44 6.03 15.06 27.13
N LEU A 45 4.71 14.94 27.00
CA LEU A 45 3.82 16.07 26.67
C LEU A 45 3.29 16.74 27.95
N PRO A 46 3.31 18.08 28.05
CA PRO A 46 2.61 18.82 29.10
C PRO A 46 1.10 18.53 29.04
N GLU A 47 0.43 18.53 30.19
CA GLU A 47 -1.03 18.31 30.23
C GLU A 47 -1.81 19.35 29.43
N GLU A 48 -1.34 20.60 29.40
CA GLU A 48 -1.93 21.65 28.56
C GLU A 48 -1.91 21.29 27.07
N GLU A 49 -0.78 20.79 26.56
CA GLU A 49 -0.68 20.35 25.16
C GLU A 49 -1.55 19.12 24.90
N LYS A 50 -1.63 18.17 25.85
CA LYS A 50 -2.50 17.00 25.71
C LYS A 50 -3.97 17.41 25.60
N ASN A 51 -4.43 18.32 26.46
CA ASN A 51 -5.79 18.83 26.42
C ASN A 51 -6.08 19.54 25.09
N MET A 52 -5.15 20.39 24.62
CA MET A 52 -5.27 21.06 23.32
C MET A 52 -5.37 20.07 22.15
N LEU A 53 -4.57 19.00 22.18
CA LEU A 53 -4.64 17.95 21.15
C LEU A 53 -5.98 17.20 21.19
N LEU A 54 -6.51 16.92 22.38
CA LEU A 54 -7.82 16.27 22.55
C LEU A 54 -8.96 17.17 22.05
N GLU A 55 -8.91 18.47 22.34
CA GLU A 55 -9.87 19.45 21.81
C GLU A 55 -9.79 19.52 20.27
N ALA A 56 -8.57 19.51 19.72
CA ALA A 56 -8.35 19.52 18.28
C ALA A 56 -8.94 18.30 17.57
N VAL A 57 -9.07 17.14 18.24
CA VAL A 57 -9.76 15.97 17.66
C VAL A 57 -11.23 16.31 17.36
N GLY A 58 -11.93 16.94 18.30
CA GLY A 58 -13.34 17.34 18.11
C GLY A 58 -13.50 18.37 16.98
N GLU A 59 -12.55 19.31 16.87
CA GLU A 59 -12.52 20.27 15.75
C GLU A 59 -12.33 19.55 14.41
N VAL A 60 -11.38 18.61 14.31
CA VAL A 60 -11.12 17.82 13.10
C VAL A 60 -12.35 17.00 12.69
N GLU A 61 -13.06 16.40 13.64
CA GLU A 61 -14.30 15.64 13.37
C GLU A 61 -15.43 16.52 12.82
N SER A 62 -15.43 17.81 13.15
CA SER A 62 -16.42 18.78 12.67
C SER A 62 -16.10 19.35 11.27
N LEU A 63 -14.89 19.08 10.74
CA LEU A 63 -14.46 19.60 9.45
C LEU A 63 -15.22 18.92 8.29
N ASP A 64 -15.48 19.72 7.25
CA ASP A 64 -16.03 19.19 6.00
C ASP A 64 -15.05 18.21 5.34
N GLU A 65 -15.60 17.15 4.74
CA GLU A 65 -14.84 16.21 3.92
C GLU A 65 -14.10 16.92 2.78
N ILE A 66 -12.84 16.52 2.59
CA ILE A 66 -11.95 17.09 1.59
C ILE A 66 -12.02 16.25 0.32
N GLU A 67 -12.37 16.89 -0.79
CA GLU A 67 -12.34 16.27 -2.11
C GLU A 67 -11.26 16.91 -2.97
N LEU A 68 -10.32 16.10 -3.45
CA LEU A 68 -9.19 16.53 -4.28
C LEU A 68 -9.28 15.93 -5.68
N ASP A 69 -9.01 16.74 -6.69
CA ASP A 69 -8.55 16.24 -7.99
C ASP A 69 -7.03 16.08 -7.92
N VAL A 70 -6.56 14.89 -7.55
CA VAL A 70 -5.12 14.65 -7.38
C VAL A 70 -4.35 14.79 -8.71
N ARG A 71 -5.01 14.53 -9.85
CA ARG A 71 -4.39 14.68 -11.18
C ARG A 71 -4.19 16.15 -11.56
N LYS A 72 -5.15 17.01 -11.21
CA LYS A 72 -5.08 18.45 -11.50
C LYS A 72 -4.46 19.27 -10.38
N GLY A 73 -4.27 18.68 -9.20
CA GLY A 73 -3.83 19.41 -8.00
C GLY A 73 -4.89 20.39 -7.48
N GLU A 74 -6.16 20.15 -7.78
CA GLU A 74 -7.27 21.06 -7.46
C GLU A 74 -8.07 20.59 -6.26
N VAL A 75 -8.48 21.53 -5.40
CA VAL A 75 -9.40 21.25 -4.29
C VAL A 75 -10.83 21.44 -4.79
N LYS A 76 -11.60 20.36 -4.84
CA LYS A 76 -13.03 20.41 -5.21
C LYS A 76 -13.91 20.84 -4.03
N LYS A 77 -13.59 20.37 -2.83
CA LYS A 77 -14.33 20.65 -1.58
C LYS A 77 -13.39 20.63 -0.38
N GLY A 78 -13.78 21.31 0.70
CA GLY A 78 -13.06 21.24 1.98
C GLY A 78 -11.87 22.21 2.09
N ARG A 79 -11.86 23.31 1.32
CA ARG A 79 -10.77 24.31 1.41
C ARG A 79 -10.59 24.86 2.83
N LYS A 80 -11.69 25.16 3.54
CA LYS A 80 -11.64 25.59 4.94
C LYS A 80 -11.03 24.53 5.85
N SER A 81 -11.38 23.25 5.64
CA SER A 81 -10.78 22.13 6.36
C SER A 81 -9.28 22.05 6.12
N ILE A 82 -8.83 22.19 4.87
CA ILE A 82 -7.41 22.26 4.51
C ILE A 82 -6.71 23.44 5.20
N ASP A 83 -7.32 24.63 5.18
CA ASP A 83 -6.75 25.83 5.78
C ASP A 83 -6.60 25.67 7.31
N TRP A 84 -7.62 25.12 7.97
CA TRP A 84 -7.57 24.80 9.39
C TRP A 84 -6.48 23.77 9.71
N LEU A 85 -6.40 22.68 8.96
CA LEU A 85 -5.37 21.64 9.13
C LEU A 85 -3.97 22.24 8.94
N ASN A 86 -3.79 23.10 7.94
CA ASN A 86 -2.52 23.78 7.69
C ASN A 86 -2.15 24.73 8.84
N GLU A 87 -3.11 25.49 9.37
CA GLU A 87 -2.87 26.35 10.52
C GLU A 87 -2.50 25.52 11.76
N PHE A 88 -3.25 24.45 12.02
CA PHE A 88 -3.05 23.60 13.18
C PHE A 88 -1.68 22.90 13.12
N PHE A 89 -1.42 22.11 12.08
CA PHE A 89 -0.19 21.32 11.98
C PHE A 89 1.05 22.18 11.77
N TRP A 90 1.00 23.18 10.86
CA TRP A 90 2.21 23.90 10.44
C TRP A 90 2.48 25.19 11.21
N LYS A 91 1.52 25.72 11.98
CA LYS A 91 1.74 26.93 12.79
C LYS A 91 1.60 26.69 14.28
N LYS A 92 0.51 26.06 14.73
CA LYS A 92 0.24 25.85 16.16
C LYS A 92 1.09 24.70 16.70
N LEU A 93 0.90 23.50 16.16
CA LEU A 93 1.56 22.28 16.61
C LEU A 93 3.09 22.37 16.46
N ALA A 94 3.58 22.97 15.37
CA ALA A 94 5.01 23.19 15.14
C ALA A 94 5.72 24.00 16.25
N ARG A 95 4.98 24.75 17.08
CA ARG A 95 5.54 25.52 18.22
C ARG A 95 5.43 24.79 19.55
N MET A 96 4.78 23.63 19.57
CA MET A 96 4.53 22.82 20.76
C MET A 96 5.58 21.71 20.89
N LYS A 97 5.72 21.12 22.09
CA LYS A 97 6.54 19.91 22.27
C LYS A 97 5.99 18.75 21.45
N ALA A 98 4.67 18.66 21.28
CA ALA A 98 4.03 17.70 20.40
C ALA A 98 4.45 17.85 18.93
N GLY A 99 4.79 19.06 18.46
CA GLY A 99 5.31 19.27 17.10
C GLY A 99 6.59 18.49 16.81
N LYS A 100 7.44 18.32 17.84
CA LYS A 100 8.67 17.52 17.73
C LYS A 100 8.39 16.07 17.37
N ILE A 101 7.21 15.52 17.73
CA ILE A 101 6.83 14.16 17.34
C ILE A 101 6.76 14.04 15.82
N ILE A 102 6.14 15.01 15.14
CA ILE A 102 6.00 15.01 13.68
C ILE A 102 7.36 15.19 13.01
N GLU A 103 8.21 16.06 13.55
CA GLU A 103 9.57 16.28 13.02
C GLU A 103 10.48 15.05 13.16
N ASP A 104 10.45 14.39 14.32
CA ASP A 104 11.29 13.23 14.60
C ASP A 104 10.79 11.95 13.90
N MET A 105 9.50 11.86 13.55
CA MET A 105 8.89 10.65 13.03
C MET A 105 9.37 10.30 11.62
N LYS A 106 10.03 9.15 11.50
CA LYS A 106 10.47 8.61 10.21
C LYS A 106 9.37 7.78 9.57
N VAL A 107 8.37 8.46 9.00
CA VAL A 107 7.25 7.83 8.29
C VAL A 107 7.73 7.00 7.10
N MET A 108 7.27 5.76 6.95
CA MET A 108 7.50 4.93 5.77
C MET A 108 6.45 5.20 4.68
N GLY A 109 6.64 6.27 3.93
CA GLY A 109 5.80 6.64 2.76
C GLY A 109 6.33 6.11 1.42
N GLY A 110 5.67 6.48 0.31
CA GLY A 110 5.97 6.00 -1.05
C GLY A 110 7.45 6.03 -1.42
N LYS A 111 8.09 7.19 -1.27
CA LYS A 111 9.50 7.37 -1.63
C LYS A 111 10.42 6.44 -0.85
N LYS A 112 10.19 6.30 0.45
CA LYS A 112 10.98 5.38 1.29
C LYS A 112 10.70 3.93 0.97
N LYS A 113 9.47 3.56 0.58
CA LYS A 113 9.20 2.18 0.11
C LYS A 113 10.02 1.85 -1.12
N LYS A 114 10.08 2.79 -2.07
CA LYS A 114 10.95 2.67 -3.25
C LYS A 114 12.43 2.57 -2.85
N GLU A 115 12.92 3.45 -1.98
CA GLU A 115 14.33 3.43 -1.51
C GLU A 115 14.71 2.09 -0.86
N VAL A 116 13.79 1.46 -0.11
CA VAL A 116 14.02 0.12 0.44
C VAL A 116 14.19 -0.90 -0.69
N VAL A 117 13.29 -0.93 -1.68
CA VAL A 117 13.42 -1.85 -2.82
C VAL A 117 14.72 -1.61 -3.59
N GLU A 118 15.11 -0.34 -3.80
CA GLU A 118 16.38 0.01 -4.44
C GLU A 118 17.59 -0.52 -3.66
N SER A 119 17.54 -0.53 -2.33
CA SER A 119 18.65 -1.01 -1.48
C SER A 119 18.95 -2.51 -1.64
N TYR A 120 17.98 -3.30 -2.10
CA TYR A 120 18.17 -4.71 -2.44
C TYR A 120 18.78 -4.93 -3.83
N ASN A 121 18.89 -3.88 -4.66
CA ASN A 121 19.36 -3.93 -6.04
C ASN A 121 18.85 -5.15 -6.85
N PRO A 122 17.52 -5.39 -6.90
CA PRO A 122 16.97 -6.58 -7.54
C PRO A 122 17.08 -6.49 -9.07
N GLU A 123 17.53 -7.58 -9.71
CA GLU A 123 17.53 -7.70 -11.18
C GLU A 123 16.13 -7.92 -11.75
N ASN A 124 15.32 -8.76 -11.09
CA ASN A 124 13.93 -9.06 -11.45
C ASN A 124 13.04 -8.93 -10.20
N VAL A 125 12.42 -7.76 -10.02
CA VAL A 125 11.62 -7.47 -8.82
C VAL A 125 10.16 -7.89 -8.99
N VAL A 126 9.59 -8.52 -7.96
CA VAL A 126 8.15 -8.66 -7.78
C VAL A 126 7.72 -7.71 -6.66
N ALA A 127 7.09 -6.59 -7.01
CA ALA A 127 6.55 -5.65 -6.03
C ALA A 127 5.02 -5.72 -6.04
N ILE A 128 4.41 -5.75 -4.85
CA ILE A 128 2.96 -5.84 -4.69
C ILE A 128 2.49 -4.67 -3.84
N GLY A 129 1.43 -4.00 -4.27
CA GLY A 129 0.84 -2.87 -3.58
C GLY A 129 -0.64 -2.70 -3.92
N ASP A 130 -1.32 -1.82 -3.18
CA ASP A 130 -2.77 -1.64 -3.31
C ASP A 130 -3.20 -0.17 -3.21
N SER A 131 -2.28 0.74 -2.91
CA SER A 131 -2.64 2.10 -2.52
C SER A 131 -1.71 3.17 -3.09
N ILE A 132 -2.02 4.43 -2.75
CA ILE A 132 -1.17 5.59 -3.04
C ILE A 132 0.21 5.42 -2.40
N SER A 133 0.31 4.81 -1.21
CA SER A 133 1.60 4.67 -0.52
C SER A 133 2.59 3.75 -1.25
N ASP A 134 2.15 3.04 -2.29
CA ASP A 134 2.94 2.06 -3.04
C ASP A 134 3.35 2.56 -4.43
N PHE A 135 2.79 3.68 -4.92
CA PHE A 135 2.89 4.01 -6.35
C PHE A 135 4.34 4.19 -6.83
N GLU A 136 5.22 4.82 -6.02
CA GLU A 136 6.63 5.02 -6.39
C GLU A 136 7.41 3.70 -6.43
N MET A 137 7.08 2.77 -5.53
CA MET A 137 7.65 1.42 -5.49
C MET A 137 7.17 0.60 -6.69
N LEU A 138 5.87 0.67 -7.01
CA LEU A 138 5.27 -0.01 -8.15
C LEU A 138 5.82 0.53 -9.47
N GLU A 139 5.94 1.85 -9.64
CA GLU A 139 6.57 2.45 -10.83
C GLU A 139 8.03 2.02 -11.03
N TYR A 140 8.78 1.93 -9.92
CA TYR A 140 10.15 1.44 -9.96
C TYR A 140 10.22 -0.01 -10.43
N ALA A 141 9.36 -0.87 -9.87
CA ALA A 141 9.29 -2.28 -10.18
C ALA A 141 8.74 -2.57 -11.58
N LYS A 142 7.79 -1.76 -12.06
CA LYS A 142 7.16 -1.87 -13.38
C LYS A 142 8.18 -1.88 -14.52
N LYS A 143 9.34 -1.26 -14.32
CA LYS A 143 10.44 -1.15 -15.29
C LYS A 143 11.53 -2.21 -15.13
N ARG A 144 11.49 -3.02 -14.07
CA ARG A 144 12.56 -3.95 -13.63
C ARG A 144 12.04 -5.34 -13.27
N GLY A 145 10.80 -5.62 -13.64
CA GLY A 145 10.13 -6.87 -13.34
C GLY A 145 8.62 -6.68 -13.35
N ILE A 146 7.95 -7.18 -12.32
CA ILE A 146 6.50 -7.14 -12.21
C ILE A 146 6.05 -6.33 -10.99
N ALA A 147 5.26 -5.31 -11.27
CA ALA A 147 4.52 -4.50 -10.32
C ALA A 147 3.05 -4.96 -10.33
N VAL A 148 2.59 -5.46 -9.19
CA VAL A 148 1.28 -6.06 -9.02
C VAL A 148 0.39 -5.15 -8.19
N SER A 149 -0.71 -4.70 -8.77
CA SER A 149 -1.83 -4.08 -8.05
C SER A 149 -2.77 -5.17 -7.56
N PHE A 150 -2.79 -5.45 -6.25
CA PHE A 150 -3.69 -6.45 -5.66
C PHE A 150 -4.91 -5.78 -5.03
N ASN A 151 -6.09 -5.91 -5.66
CA ASN A 151 -7.30 -5.17 -5.27
C ASN A 151 -7.02 -3.67 -5.01
N GLY A 152 -6.13 -3.11 -5.82
CA GLY A 152 -5.62 -1.76 -5.64
C GLY A 152 -6.60 -0.67 -6.06
N ASN A 153 -6.38 0.52 -5.51
CA ASN A 153 -7.05 1.74 -5.95
C ASN A 153 -6.50 2.22 -7.31
N GLU A 154 -6.98 3.37 -7.78
CA GLU A 154 -6.54 3.96 -9.04
C GLU A 154 -5.03 4.21 -9.10
N PHE A 155 -4.38 4.56 -8.00
CA PHE A 155 -2.94 4.81 -7.97
C PHE A 155 -2.17 3.50 -8.19
N ALA A 156 -2.52 2.45 -7.44
CA ALA A 156 -1.85 1.16 -7.61
C ALA A 156 -2.03 0.58 -9.02
N VAL A 157 -3.25 0.64 -9.59
CA VAL A 157 -3.50 0.12 -10.94
C VAL A 157 -2.70 0.90 -11.99
N ASN A 158 -2.77 2.24 -12.01
CA ASN A 158 -2.06 3.08 -12.99
C ASN A 158 -0.53 2.85 -12.98
N HIS A 159 0.03 2.50 -11.82
CA HIS A 159 1.46 2.35 -11.60
C HIS A 159 1.95 0.89 -11.59
N SER A 160 1.07 -0.06 -11.91
CA SER A 160 1.36 -1.49 -12.04
C SER A 160 1.48 -1.93 -13.51
N ASN A 161 2.04 -3.12 -13.76
CA ASN A 161 1.88 -3.80 -15.05
C ASN A 161 0.87 -4.96 -14.96
N LEU A 162 0.62 -5.52 -13.77
CA LEU A 162 -0.41 -6.54 -13.55
C LEU A 162 -1.43 -6.08 -12.49
N ALA A 163 -2.72 -6.18 -12.80
CA ALA A 163 -3.80 -6.08 -11.83
C ALA A 163 -4.29 -7.48 -11.46
N VAL A 164 -4.41 -7.75 -10.16
CA VAL A 164 -4.92 -8.99 -9.60
C VAL A 164 -6.16 -8.68 -8.77
N ILE A 165 -7.28 -9.26 -9.17
CA ILE A 165 -8.58 -9.03 -8.55
C ILE A 165 -9.01 -10.36 -7.93
N SER A 166 -9.02 -10.43 -6.60
CA SER A 166 -9.22 -11.70 -5.90
C SER A 166 -9.65 -11.53 -4.44
N GLU A 167 -10.37 -12.52 -3.91
CA GLU A 167 -10.66 -12.64 -2.48
C GLU A 167 -9.54 -13.34 -1.70
N THR A 168 -8.53 -13.89 -2.39
CA THR A 168 -7.52 -14.75 -1.79
C THR A 168 -6.09 -14.22 -1.96
N ALA A 169 -5.30 -14.31 -0.90
CA ALA A 169 -3.86 -14.03 -0.97
C ALA A 169 -3.08 -15.10 -1.75
N PHE A 170 -3.69 -16.26 -2.06
CA PHE A 170 -3.08 -17.26 -2.95
C PHE A 170 -2.88 -16.72 -4.37
N ALA A 171 -3.68 -15.73 -4.81
CA ALA A 171 -3.49 -15.07 -6.09
C ALA A 171 -2.13 -14.35 -6.18
N ILE A 172 -1.72 -13.65 -5.11
CA ILE A 172 -0.38 -13.05 -5.03
C ILE A 172 0.69 -14.14 -5.11
N ALA A 173 0.49 -15.23 -4.37
CA ALA A 173 1.46 -16.30 -4.34
C ALA A 173 1.63 -16.97 -5.72
N ALA A 174 0.53 -17.14 -6.46
CA ALA A 174 0.55 -17.64 -7.81
C ALA A 174 1.41 -16.76 -8.74
N VAL A 175 1.23 -15.44 -8.69
CA VAL A 175 2.04 -14.50 -9.49
C VAL A 175 3.51 -14.56 -9.14
N VAL A 176 3.86 -14.58 -7.85
CA VAL A 176 5.25 -14.66 -7.40
C VAL A 176 5.91 -15.95 -7.92
N VAL A 177 5.24 -17.09 -7.79
CA VAL A 177 5.78 -18.39 -8.25
C VAL A 177 5.88 -18.42 -9.77
N ALA A 178 4.82 -18.04 -10.49
CA ALA A 178 4.79 -18.07 -11.94
C ALA A 178 5.87 -17.14 -12.54
N TYR A 179 5.97 -15.91 -12.03
CA TYR A 179 7.01 -14.98 -12.47
C TYR A 179 8.41 -15.43 -12.05
N GLY A 180 8.58 -15.93 -10.82
CA GLY A 180 9.89 -16.37 -10.34
C GLY A 180 10.43 -17.60 -11.05
N ARG A 181 9.55 -18.50 -11.53
CA ARG A 181 9.95 -19.72 -12.24
C ARG A 181 10.06 -19.54 -13.75
N GLU A 182 9.13 -18.81 -14.36
CA GLU A 182 8.99 -18.74 -15.83
C GLU A 182 8.94 -17.30 -16.37
N GLY A 183 9.16 -16.29 -15.52
CA GLY A 183 9.11 -14.89 -15.90
C GLY A 183 7.73 -14.49 -16.42
N VAL A 184 7.71 -13.64 -17.45
CA VAL A 184 6.47 -13.13 -18.07
C VAL A 184 5.62 -14.26 -18.66
N THR A 185 6.25 -15.34 -19.17
CA THR A 185 5.54 -16.50 -19.71
C THR A 185 4.65 -17.15 -18.66
N GLY A 186 5.16 -17.37 -17.45
CA GLY A 186 4.37 -17.93 -16.35
C GLY A 186 3.17 -17.04 -15.99
N VAL A 187 3.35 -15.71 -16.03
CA VAL A 187 2.27 -14.76 -15.75
C VAL A 187 1.23 -14.75 -16.88
N ASN A 188 1.65 -14.86 -18.14
CA ASN A 188 0.73 -15.01 -19.28
C ASN A 188 -0.15 -16.26 -19.12
N ASN A 189 0.44 -17.38 -18.69
CA ASN A 189 -0.32 -18.60 -18.41
C ASN A 189 -1.41 -18.36 -17.36
N LEU A 190 -1.11 -17.62 -16.27
CA LEU A 190 -2.12 -17.24 -15.27
C LEU A 190 -3.24 -16.36 -15.85
N VAL A 191 -2.89 -15.40 -16.71
CA VAL A 191 -3.86 -14.53 -17.40
C VAL A 191 -4.77 -15.32 -18.35
N GLU A 192 -4.22 -16.36 -19.00
CA GLU A 192 -4.96 -17.28 -19.87
C GLU A 192 -5.76 -18.36 -19.09
N GLY A 193 -5.57 -18.43 -17.76
CA GLY A 193 -6.24 -19.39 -16.88
C GLY A 193 -5.58 -20.77 -16.83
N ASP A 194 -4.33 -20.91 -17.32
CA ASP A 194 -3.50 -22.10 -17.11
C ASP A 194 -2.74 -21.99 -15.78
N PHE A 195 -3.19 -22.78 -14.79
CA PHE A 195 -2.65 -22.81 -13.44
C PHE A 195 -1.66 -23.94 -13.17
N LYS A 196 -1.17 -24.66 -14.20
CA LYS A 196 -0.26 -25.82 -14.01
C LYS A 196 0.99 -25.50 -13.18
N ILE A 197 1.59 -24.33 -13.40
CA ILE A 197 2.82 -23.92 -12.68
C ILE A 197 2.60 -23.77 -11.16
N VAL A 198 1.34 -23.62 -10.74
CA VAL A 198 0.87 -23.41 -9.36
C VAL A 198 -0.24 -24.40 -9.02
N GLU A 199 -0.18 -25.62 -9.58
CA GLU A 199 -1.24 -26.64 -9.47
C GLU A 199 -1.66 -26.91 -8.02
N GLU A 200 -0.70 -26.90 -7.09
CA GLU A 200 -0.92 -27.12 -5.65
C GLU A 200 -1.86 -26.11 -4.97
N ILE A 201 -2.06 -24.95 -5.59
CA ILE A 201 -2.93 -23.88 -5.07
C ILE A 201 -4.02 -23.47 -6.06
N ALA A 202 -4.15 -24.16 -7.20
CA ALA A 202 -5.08 -23.80 -8.28
C ALA A 202 -6.54 -23.79 -7.82
N ASP A 203 -6.93 -24.73 -6.95
CA ASP A 203 -8.27 -24.81 -6.34
C ASP A 203 -8.63 -23.55 -5.55
N LYS A 204 -7.63 -22.89 -4.97
CA LYS A 204 -7.79 -21.67 -4.16
C LYS A 204 -7.90 -20.41 -5.00
N LEU A 205 -7.60 -20.48 -6.30
CA LEU A 205 -7.65 -19.34 -7.23
C LEU A 205 -9.04 -19.13 -7.84
N LYS A 206 -10.06 -19.90 -7.44
CA LYS A 206 -11.42 -19.76 -7.96
C LYS A 206 -11.94 -18.32 -7.81
N GLY A 207 -12.38 -17.72 -8.91
CA GLY A 207 -12.87 -16.35 -8.96
C GLY A 207 -11.78 -15.28 -8.90
N THR A 208 -10.51 -15.66 -9.04
CA THR A 208 -9.39 -14.74 -9.24
C THR A 208 -9.30 -14.36 -10.71
N GLU A 209 -9.08 -13.07 -10.96
CA GLU A 209 -8.83 -12.54 -12.30
C GLU A 209 -7.45 -11.88 -12.35
N PHE A 210 -6.69 -12.17 -13.40
CA PHE A 210 -5.37 -11.60 -13.67
C PHE A 210 -5.44 -10.79 -14.96
N TYR A 211 -5.00 -9.54 -14.93
CA TYR A 211 -5.04 -8.67 -16.09
C TYR A 211 -3.73 -7.90 -16.26
N TRP A 212 -3.16 -7.96 -17.47
CA TRP A 212 -2.17 -6.98 -17.88
C TRP A 212 -2.82 -5.59 -17.96
N VAL A 213 -2.15 -4.60 -17.38
CA VAL A 213 -2.65 -3.22 -17.34
C VAL A 213 -2.15 -2.47 -18.56
N PHE A 214 -3.09 -2.02 -19.39
CA PHE A 214 -2.85 -1.19 -20.55
C PHE A 214 -3.74 0.07 -20.50
N PRO A 215 -3.36 1.17 -21.16
CA PRO A 215 -4.17 2.40 -21.17
C PRO A 215 -5.64 2.16 -21.55
N GLU A 216 -5.91 1.20 -22.45
CA GLU A 216 -7.23 0.91 -22.99
C GLU A 216 -8.15 0.20 -21.99
N ASN A 217 -7.60 -0.57 -21.05
CA ASN A 217 -8.39 -1.33 -20.07
C ASN A 217 -8.30 -0.76 -18.63
N THR A 218 -7.44 0.23 -18.40
CA THR A 218 -7.13 0.72 -17.06
C THR A 218 -8.35 1.22 -16.30
N GLU A 219 -9.26 1.97 -16.95
CA GLU A 219 -10.46 2.49 -16.28
C GLU A 219 -11.40 1.37 -15.80
N GLU A 220 -11.61 0.36 -16.63
CA GLU A 220 -12.40 -0.83 -16.28
C GLU A 220 -11.76 -1.59 -15.10
N LEU A 221 -10.44 -1.80 -15.17
CA LEU A 221 -9.70 -2.49 -14.11
C LEU A 221 -9.77 -1.75 -12.77
N ILE A 222 -9.70 -0.42 -12.78
CA ILE A 222 -9.85 0.39 -11.56
C ILE A 222 -11.23 0.16 -10.94
N VAL A 223 -12.30 0.12 -11.73
CA VAL A 223 -13.65 -0.12 -11.23
C VAL A 223 -13.77 -1.51 -10.59
N LYS A 224 -13.37 -2.57 -11.31
CA LYS A 224 -13.43 -3.96 -10.80
C LYS A 224 -12.56 -4.13 -9.55
N SER A 225 -11.34 -3.61 -9.58
CA SER A 225 -10.39 -3.70 -8.47
C SER A 225 -10.91 -3.01 -7.21
N LYS A 226 -11.49 -1.80 -7.34
CA LYS A 226 -12.12 -1.08 -6.21
C LYS A 226 -13.36 -1.78 -5.68
N GLN A 227 -14.13 -2.46 -6.52
CA GLN A 227 -15.27 -3.29 -6.06
C GLN A 227 -14.78 -4.45 -5.20
N MET A 228 -13.75 -5.19 -5.65
CA MET A 228 -13.16 -6.28 -4.87
C MET A 228 -12.51 -5.77 -3.58
N ARG A 229 -11.79 -4.64 -3.64
CA ARG A 229 -11.24 -3.95 -2.46
C ARG A 229 -12.30 -3.70 -1.39
N ARG A 230 -13.46 -3.15 -1.78
CA ARG A 230 -14.59 -2.90 -0.87
C ARG A 230 -15.20 -4.19 -0.33
N ARG A 231 -15.27 -5.24 -1.15
CA ARG A 231 -15.78 -6.54 -0.73
C ARG A 231 -14.91 -7.17 0.38
N VAL A 232 -13.58 -7.10 0.24
CA VAL A 232 -12.65 -7.74 1.19
C VAL A 232 -12.40 -6.85 2.43
N ARG A 233 -12.39 -5.52 2.29
CA ARG A 233 -12.04 -4.57 3.36
C ARG A 233 -13.22 -3.85 4.00
N GLY A 234 -14.43 -4.01 3.47
CA GLY A 234 -15.61 -3.24 3.89
C GLY A 234 -15.43 -1.74 3.70
N GLU A 235 -15.92 -0.94 4.65
CA GLU A 235 -15.81 0.53 4.64
C GLU A 235 -14.36 1.01 4.63
N ALA A 236 -13.43 0.29 5.28
CA ALA A 236 -12.00 0.61 5.26
C ALA A 236 -11.36 0.44 3.87
N GLY A 237 -12.05 -0.17 2.91
CA GLY A 237 -11.65 -0.24 1.50
C GLY A 237 -11.96 1.03 0.71
N LYS A 238 -12.74 1.97 1.27
CA LYS A 238 -13.01 3.30 0.67
C LYS A 238 -11.99 4.35 1.08
N LEU A 239 -11.31 4.12 2.21
CA LEU A 239 -10.18 4.93 2.67
C LEU A 239 -8.97 4.68 1.77
N GLY A 240 -8.16 5.74 1.55
CA GLY A 240 -6.78 5.71 1.02
C GLY A 240 -6.49 4.70 -0.08
#